data_AF-A0A2D8MEI9-F1
#
_entry.id   AF-A0A2D8MEI9-F1
#
_cell.length_a   1.000
_cell.length_b   1.000
_cell.length_c   1.000
_cell.angle_alpha   90.00
_cell.angle_beta   90.00
_cell.angle_gamma   90.00
#
_symmetry.space_group_name_H-M   'P 1'
#
loop_
_entity.id
_entity.type
_entity.pdbx_description
1 polymer ?
#
loop_
_entity_poly.entity_id
_entity_poly.type
_entity_poly.pdbx_seq_one_letter_code
_entity_poly.pdbx_strand_id
1 'polypeptide(L)'
;MKIAGSQVRIRTFEAAAIALGGNADVLADTALDAAEDTEVLAIDLDGQPDVARNVTVKGNDANVTGDVVIEGFDLDGAIITETIALNGATLVAGNRAFAEVTAVTLPPYDTANTERVRIGLGAKIGLPVRLSRDTVIAAFLDNVREATRPTVATSLDALSANTVTLDSALDGSGVLVDFYETQ
;
A
#
# COMPACT_ATOMS: atom_id res chain seq x y z
N MET A 1 -37.01 -13.04 -7.32
CA MET A 1 -37.63 -12.11 -8.29
C MET A 1 -37.11 -10.71 -7.99
N LYS A 2 -36.33 -10.10 -8.89
CA LYS A 2 -35.91 -8.69 -8.74
C LYS A 2 -37.11 -7.80 -9.05
N ILE A 3 -37.42 -6.83 -8.20
CA ILE A 3 -38.53 -5.88 -8.43
C ILE A 3 -38.13 -5.00 -9.63
N ALA A 4 -39.06 -4.72 -10.54
CA ALA A 4 -38.79 -3.79 -11.65
C ALA A 4 -38.30 -2.43 -11.09
N GLY A 5 -37.08 -2.03 -11.44
CA GLY A 5 -36.41 -0.84 -10.90
C GLY A 5 -35.40 -1.09 -9.77
N SER A 6 -35.29 -2.33 -9.23
CA SER A 6 -34.25 -2.66 -8.26
C SER A 6 -32.88 -2.77 -8.95
N GLN A 7 -31.95 -1.89 -8.61
CA GLN A 7 -30.53 -2.00 -8.99
C GLN A 7 -29.72 -2.54 -7.81
N VAL A 8 -28.82 -3.50 -8.07
CA VAL A 8 -27.81 -3.89 -7.08
C VAL A 8 -26.78 -2.76 -7.03
N ARG A 9 -26.72 -2.05 -5.91
CA ARG A 9 -25.71 -1.00 -5.68
C ARG A 9 -24.48 -1.50 -4.92
N ILE A 10 -24.56 -2.71 -4.37
CA ILE A 10 -23.42 -3.37 -3.72
C ILE A 10 -22.49 -3.86 -4.81
N ARG A 11 -21.22 -3.47 -4.71
CA ARG A 11 -20.13 -4.01 -5.51
C ARG A 11 -19.21 -4.80 -4.60
N THR A 12 -18.60 -5.81 -5.18
CA THR A 12 -17.61 -6.65 -4.52
C THR A 12 -16.29 -6.46 -5.25
N PHE A 13 -15.27 -6.04 -4.51
CA PHE A 13 -13.88 -6.18 -4.92
C PHE A 13 -13.38 -7.56 -4.48
N GLU A 14 -12.67 -8.26 -5.35
CA GLU A 14 -12.09 -9.58 -5.10
C GLU A 14 -10.61 -9.57 -5.45
N ALA A 15 -9.79 -10.09 -4.55
CA ALA A 15 -8.38 -10.38 -4.79
C ALA A 15 -8.08 -11.81 -4.32
N ALA A 16 -7.54 -12.63 -5.23
CA ALA A 16 -7.57 -14.08 -5.08
C ALA A 16 -6.58 -14.66 -4.05
N ALA A 17 -5.47 -14.00 -3.77
CA ALA A 17 -4.47 -14.44 -2.80
C ALA A 17 -3.60 -13.26 -2.37
N ILE A 18 -3.83 -12.73 -1.17
CA ILE A 18 -3.04 -11.62 -0.63
C ILE A 18 -2.37 -12.09 0.65
N ALA A 19 -1.03 -12.15 0.64
CA ALA A 19 -0.24 -12.39 1.84
C ALA A 19 0.16 -11.07 2.51
N LEU A 20 0.47 -11.12 3.81
CA LEU A 20 1.14 -10.00 4.44
C LEU A 20 2.50 -9.78 3.78
N GLY A 21 2.78 -8.53 3.37
CA GLY A 21 4.05 -8.19 2.76
C GLY A 21 5.22 -8.29 3.73
N GLY A 22 6.36 -8.72 3.22
CA GLY A 22 7.66 -8.62 3.86
C GLY A 22 8.23 -7.20 3.78
N ASN A 23 9.20 -6.92 4.65
CA ASN A 23 9.85 -5.59 4.75
C ASN A 23 10.74 -5.26 3.53
N ALA A 24 10.98 -6.21 2.64
CA ALA A 24 11.94 -6.13 1.54
C ALA A 24 11.35 -6.65 0.21
N ASP A 25 10.02 -6.62 0.09
CA ASP A 25 9.31 -7.15 -1.08
C ASP A 25 9.45 -6.26 -2.32
N VAL A 26 9.78 -4.98 -2.15
CA VAL A 26 9.95 -4.01 -3.26
C VAL A 26 11.43 -3.65 -3.44
N LEU A 27 12.13 -3.41 -2.35
CA LEU A 27 13.56 -3.11 -2.35
C LEU A 27 14.24 -3.75 -1.14
N ALA A 28 15.29 -4.52 -1.41
CA ALA A 28 16.12 -5.18 -0.43
C ALA A 28 16.95 -4.18 0.38
N ASP A 29 17.81 -4.73 1.25
CA ASP A 29 18.65 -3.98 2.19
C ASP A 29 19.68 -3.10 1.47
N THR A 30 19.28 -1.87 1.14
CA THR A 30 20.02 -0.98 0.25
C THR A 30 20.82 0.04 1.04
N ALA A 31 22.09 0.18 0.69
CA ALA A 31 22.99 1.15 1.30
C ALA A 31 22.59 2.57 0.90
N LEU A 32 22.56 3.47 1.88
CA LEU A 32 22.42 4.90 1.61
C LEU A 32 23.78 5.47 1.20
N ASP A 33 23.75 6.50 0.35
CA ASP A 33 24.94 7.28 0.00
C ASP A 33 25.27 8.32 1.09
N ALA A 34 26.51 8.82 1.08
CA ALA A 34 27.01 9.75 2.08
C ALA A 34 26.55 11.20 1.90
N ALA A 35 26.14 11.59 0.69
CA ALA A 35 25.87 12.98 0.37
C ALA A 35 24.71 13.17 -0.59
N GLU A 36 24.46 12.20 -1.48
CA GLU A 36 23.44 12.31 -2.51
C GLU A 36 22.25 11.40 -2.23
N ASP A 37 21.11 11.75 -2.81
CA ASP A 37 19.97 10.84 -2.86
C ASP A 37 20.31 9.62 -3.74
N THR A 38 19.87 8.45 -3.31
CA THR A 38 20.01 7.21 -4.08
C THR A 38 18.71 6.89 -4.80
N GLU A 39 18.68 7.09 -6.11
CA GLU A 39 17.54 6.71 -6.96
C GLU A 39 17.69 5.25 -7.43
N VAL A 40 16.65 4.46 -7.20
CA VAL A 40 16.51 3.08 -7.67
C VAL A 40 15.30 3.01 -8.60
N LEU A 41 15.54 2.66 -9.86
CA LEU A 41 14.51 2.58 -10.90
C LEU A 41 13.85 1.20 -10.93
N ALA A 42 12.68 1.10 -11.57
CA ALA A 42 11.86 -0.11 -11.65
C ALA A 42 12.63 -1.38 -12.06
N ILE A 43 13.63 -1.24 -12.92
CA ILE A 43 14.43 -2.36 -13.43
C ILE A 43 15.35 -2.97 -12.37
N ASP A 44 15.68 -2.19 -11.33
CA ASP A 44 16.58 -2.56 -10.24
C ASP A 44 15.81 -2.85 -8.92
N LEU A 45 14.48 -2.80 -8.94
CA LEU A 45 13.64 -3.19 -7.81
C LEU A 45 13.53 -4.72 -7.72
N ASP A 46 13.46 -5.24 -6.48
CA ASP A 46 13.39 -6.67 -6.21
C ASP A 46 12.00 -7.27 -6.43
N GLY A 47 10.98 -6.42 -6.40
CA GLY A 47 9.60 -6.85 -6.60
C GLY A 47 8.63 -5.69 -6.78
N GLN A 48 7.37 -6.08 -6.98
CA GLN A 48 6.26 -5.18 -7.26
C GLN A 48 5.05 -5.58 -6.42
N PRO A 49 4.11 -4.66 -6.17
CA PRO A 49 2.83 -4.98 -5.55
C PRO A 49 2.10 -6.11 -6.30
N ASP A 50 1.60 -7.10 -5.55
CA ASP A 50 0.80 -8.22 -6.06
C ASP A 50 -0.62 -7.80 -6.47
N VAL A 51 -1.16 -6.85 -5.72
CA VAL A 51 -2.31 -6.02 -6.06
C VAL A 51 -1.98 -4.58 -5.65
N ALA A 52 -2.83 -3.61 -5.99
CA ALA A 52 -2.58 -2.25 -5.54
C ALA A 52 -2.59 -2.17 -4.00
N ARG A 53 -1.46 -1.79 -3.40
CA ARG A 53 -1.27 -1.79 -1.94
C ARG A 53 -0.33 -0.68 -1.52
N ASN A 54 -0.38 -0.33 -0.23
CA ASN A 54 0.58 0.62 0.28
C ASN A 54 1.96 -0.01 0.40
N VAL A 55 2.98 0.81 0.25
CA VAL A 55 4.37 0.43 0.53
C VAL A 55 4.72 0.75 1.97
N THR A 56 5.78 0.12 2.46
CA THR A 56 6.34 0.35 3.80
C THR A 56 7.82 0.64 3.69
N VAL A 57 8.35 1.48 4.58
CA VAL A 57 9.77 1.81 4.65
C VAL A 57 10.30 1.46 6.03
N LYS A 58 11.54 0.97 6.09
CA LYS A 58 12.18 0.60 7.36
C LYS A 58 13.69 0.71 7.26
N GLY A 59 14.30 1.43 8.20
CA GLY A 59 15.74 1.45 8.40
C GLY A 59 16.26 0.19 9.08
N ASN A 60 17.57 -0.05 8.99
CA ASN A 60 18.23 -1.13 9.73
C ASN A 60 18.62 -0.75 11.16
N ASP A 61 18.69 0.54 11.50
CA ASP A 61 19.10 1.06 12.80
C ASP A 61 18.24 2.26 13.23
N ALA A 62 18.27 2.60 14.53
CA ALA A 62 17.54 3.72 15.10
C ALA A 62 17.93 5.09 14.52
N ASN A 63 19.15 5.24 14.00
CA ASN A 63 19.65 6.52 13.46
C ASN A 63 19.28 6.75 11.98
N VAL A 64 18.64 5.77 11.32
CA VAL A 64 18.18 5.93 9.94
C VAL A 64 17.00 6.90 9.90
N THR A 65 17.21 8.08 9.32
CA THR A 65 16.21 9.16 9.21
C THR A 65 16.14 9.70 7.78
N GLY A 66 15.29 10.70 7.54
CA GLY A 66 15.08 11.29 6.23
C GLY A 66 13.81 10.78 5.54
N ASP A 67 13.60 11.26 4.32
CA ASP A 67 12.39 11.03 3.55
C ASP A 67 12.68 10.08 2.38
N VAL A 68 11.89 9.01 2.29
CA VAL A 68 11.89 8.13 1.12
C VAL A 68 10.79 8.57 0.18
N VAL A 69 11.13 8.84 -1.08
CA VAL A 69 10.15 9.18 -2.12
C VAL A 69 9.87 7.94 -2.96
N ILE A 70 8.60 7.59 -3.12
CA ILE A 70 8.13 6.47 -3.91
C ILE A 70 7.30 7.02 -5.06
N GLU A 71 7.64 6.62 -6.28
CA GLU A 71 6.92 6.99 -7.50
C GLU A 71 6.38 5.74 -8.17
N GLY A 72 5.23 5.88 -8.83
CA GLY A 72 4.61 4.77 -9.53
C GLY A 72 3.24 5.12 -10.09
N PHE A 73 2.42 4.08 -10.26
CA PHE A 73 1.07 4.21 -10.79
C PHE A 73 0.02 3.70 -9.81
N ASP A 74 -1.16 4.33 -9.84
CA ASP A 74 -2.35 3.80 -9.18
C ASP A 74 -3.13 2.84 -10.10
N LEU A 75 -4.29 2.35 -9.61
CA LEU A 75 -5.15 1.42 -10.36
C LEU A 75 -5.77 2.02 -11.64
N ASP A 76 -5.84 3.35 -11.76
CA ASP A 76 -6.30 4.03 -12.98
C ASP A 76 -5.13 4.27 -13.98
N GLY A 77 -3.90 3.88 -13.61
CA GLY A 77 -2.69 4.18 -14.37
C GLY A 77 -2.23 5.64 -14.24
N ALA A 78 -2.74 6.38 -13.25
CA ALA A 78 -2.30 7.74 -12.98
C ALA A 78 -0.96 7.72 -12.21
N ILE A 79 -0.06 8.63 -12.57
CA ILE A 79 1.21 8.80 -11.85
C ILE A 79 0.91 9.27 -10.43
N ILE A 80 1.49 8.59 -9.46
CA ILE A 80 1.41 8.92 -8.04
C ILE A 80 2.80 8.96 -7.43
N THR A 81 2.97 9.87 -6.47
CA THR A 81 4.17 9.99 -5.66
C THR A 81 3.76 9.98 -4.19
N GLU A 82 4.52 9.32 -3.33
CA GLU A 82 4.37 9.41 -1.88
C GLU A 82 5.74 9.60 -1.21
N THR A 83 5.82 10.55 -0.29
CA THR A 83 6.98 10.74 0.57
C THR A 83 6.68 10.12 1.94
N ILE A 84 7.53 9.20 2.38
CA ILE A 84 7.40 8.50 3.67
C ILE A 84 8.65 8.76 4.50
N ALA A 85 8.47 9.43 5.64
CA ALA A 85 9.55 9.68 6.58
C ALA A 85 9.98 8.39 7.29
N LEU A 86 11.28 8.13 7.30
CA LEU A 86 11.90 7.05 8.06
C LEU A 86 11.82 7.34 9.57
N ASN A 87 11.68 6.28 10.36
CA ASN A 87 11.67 6.35 11.82
C ASN A 87 12.58 5.28 12.42
N GLY A 88 13.85 5.34 12.03
CA GLY A 88 14.86 4.35 12.39
C GLY A 88 14.47 2.94 11.96
N ALA A 89 14.61 1.99 12.87
CA ALA A 89 14.23 0.59 12.66
C ALA A 89 12.71 0.32 12.79
N THR A 90 11.88 1.36 13.01
CA THR A 90 10.43 1.21 13.07
C THR A 90 9.87 1.13 11.65
N LEU A 91 8.97 0.17 11.41
CA LEU A 91 8.26 0.06 10.13
C LEU A 91 7.28 1.24 10.00
N VAL A 92 7.40 2.01 8.91
CA VAL A 92 6.47 3.11 8.60
C VAL A 92 5.70 2.75 7.34
N ALA A 93 4.37 2.82 7.44
CA ALA A 93 3.46 2.46 6.36
C ALA A 93 2.99 3.70 5.60
N GLY A 94 3.10 3.66 4.27
CA GLY A 94 2.51 4.66 3.39
C GLY A 94 0.98 4.64 3.42
N ASN A 95 0.37 5.63 2.80
CA ASN A 95 -1.07 5.83 2.71
C ASN A 95 -1.60 5.65 1.30
N ARG A 96 -0.75 5.73 0.27
CA ARG A 96 -1.15 5.51 -1.13
C ARG A 96 -0.99 4.05 -1.51
N ALA A 97 -2.00 3.51 -2.18
CA ALA A 97 -1.92 2.22 -2.85
C ALA A 97 -1.27 2.37 -4.23
N PHE A 98 -0.13 1.73 -4.41
CA PHE A 98 0.60 1.63 -5.67
C PHE A 98 0.20 0.32 -6.35
N ALA A 99 -0.26 0.41 -7.59
CA ALA A 99 -0.43 -0.74 -8.48
C ALA A 99 0.91 -1.17 -9.09
N GLU A 100 1.81 -0.21 -9.30
CA GLU A 100 3.18 -0.42 -9.78
C GLU A 100 4.07 0.64 -9.15
N VAL A 101 5.30 0.28 -8.77
CA VAL A 101 6.35 1.20 -8.30
C VAL A 101 7.38 1.35 -9.41
N THR A 102 7.62 2.59 -9.86
CA THR A 102 8.53 2.89 -10.96
C THR A 102 9.89 3.42 -10.49
N ALA A 103 9.92 4.08 -9.33
CA ALA A 103 11.17 4.55 -8.73
C ALA A 103 11.05 4.69 -7.22
N VAL A 104 12.18 4.54 -6.55
CA VAL A 104 12.37 4.82 -5.13
C VAL A 104 13.58 5.72 -4.99
N THR A 105 13.43 6.86 -4.34
CA THR A 105 14.54 7.73 -3.95
C THR A 105 14.75 7.61 -2.45
N LEU A 106 15.94 7.16 -2.06
CA LEU A 106 16.38 7.05 -0.67
C LEU A 106 17.22 8.29 -0.30
N PRO A 107 17.09 8.82 0.92
CA PRO A 107 17.90 9.94 1.38
C PRO A 107 19.36 9.51 1.62
N PRO A 108 20.32 10.45 1.65
CA PRO A 108 21.65 10.16 2.16
C PRO A 108 21.61 9.78 3.64
N TYR A 109 22.65 9.10 4.11
CA TYR A 109 22.81 8.82 5.54
C TYR A 109 23.33 10.04 6.30
N ASP A 110 22.97 10.16 7.58
CA ASP A 110 23.37 11.29 8.43
C ASP A 110 24.57 10.97 9.33
N THR A 111 24.72 9.72 9.78
CA THR A 111 25.65 9.38 10.87
C THR A 111 26.78 8.44 10.44
N ALA A 112 26.46 7.33 9.80
CA ALA A 112 27.43 6.30 9.45
C ALA A 112 27.12 5.62 8.11
N ASN A 113 28.18 5.21 7.41
CA ASN A 113 28.09 4.45 6.16
C ASN A 113 27.62 2.98 6.35
N THR A 114 26.80 2.76 7.38
CA THR A 114 26.16 1.49 7.74
C THR A 114 24.64 1.57 7.68
N GLU A 115 24.08 2.78 7.55
CA GLU A 115 22.66 2.97 7.36
C GLU A 115 22.18 2.26 6.08
N ARG A 116 21.04 1.59 6.21
CA ARG A 116 20.38 0.86 5.12
C ARG A 116 18.87 1.02 5.23
N VAL A 117 18.19 0.99 4.09
CA VAL A 117 16.73 1.05 4.00
C VAL A 117 16.22 -0.15 3.21
N ARG A 118 15.08 -0.70 3.65
CA ARG A 118 14.29 -1.70 2.91
C ARG A 118 12.90 -1.15 2.64
N ILE A 119 12.34 -1.52 1.49
CA ILE A 119 10.98 -1.18 1.08
C ILE A 119 10.18 -2.46 0.91
N GLY A 120 9.04 -2.52 1.59
CA GLY A 120 8.15 -3.67 1.60
C GLY A 120 6.73 -3.32 1.20
N LEU A 121 5.84 -4.32 1.26
CA LEU A 121 4.40 -4.14 1.05
C LEU A 121 3.66 -4.13 2.40
N GLY A 122 2.65 -3.28 2.52
CA GLY A 122 1.84 -3.13 3.73
C GLY A 122 0.48 -3.83 3.65
N ALA A 123 -0.26 -3.80 4.76
CA ALA A 123 -1.58 -4.44 4.87
C ALA A 123 -2.72 -3.65 4.19
N LYS A 124 -2.50 -2.41 3.76
CA LYS A 124 -3.56 -1.61 3.10
C LYS A 124 -3.70 -2.08 1.66
N ILE A 125 -4.92 -2.41 1.27
CA ILE A 125 -5.29 -2.80 -0.09
C ILE A 125 -6.02 -1.63 -0.75
N GLY A 126 -5.65 -1.29 -1.98
CA GLY A 126 -6.27 -0.24 -2.77
C GLY A 126 -7.67 -0.65 -3.23
N LEU A 127 -8.65 0.22 -2.98
CA LEU A 127 -9.99 0.04 -3.51
C LEU A 127 -10.03 0.53 -4.97
N PRO A 128 -10.70 -0.18 -5.89
CA PRO A 128 -10.74 0.19 -7.32
C PRO A 128 -11.69 1.35 -7.64
N VAL A 129 -12.10 2.12 -6.62
CA VAL A 129 -13.05 3.23 -6.75
C VAL A 129 -12.69 4.37 -5.80
N ARG A 130 -13.02 5.59 -6.21
CA ARG A 130 -12.97 6.77 -5.33
C ARG A 130 -14.22 6.79 -4.46
N LEU A 131 -14.05 6.96 -3.15
CA LEU A 131 -15.14 7.02 -2.18
C LEU A 131 -15.20 8.40 -1.52
N SER A 132 -16.39 8.98 -1.45
CA SER A 132 -16.66 10.25 -0.76
C SER A 132 -16.80 10.08 0.75
N ARG A 133 -17.04 8.85 1.18
CA ARG A 133 -17.31 8.42 2.55
C ARG A 133 -17.12 6.92 2.60
N ASP A 134 -16.89 6.43 3.81
CA ASP A 134 -16.76 5.01 4.02
C ASP A 134 -18.10 4.27 3.81
N THR A 135 -18.17 3.53 2.71
CA THR A 135 -19.32 2.72 2.30
C THR A 135 -19.05 1.22 2.38
N VAL A 136 -17.92 0.80 2.95
CA VAL A 136 -17.59 -0.62 3.13
C VAL A 136 -18.57 -1.24 4.13
N ILE A 137 -19.24 -2.29 3.67
CA ILE A 137 -20.28 -3.02 4.38
C ILE A 137 -19.66 -4.18 5.16
N ALA A 138 -18.78 -4.92 4.50
CA ALA A 138 -18.10 -6.09 5.04
C ALA A 138 -16.81 -6.34 4.25
N ALA A 139 -15.83 -6.93 4.93
CA ALA A 139 -14.71 -7.58 4.30
C ALA A 139 -14.65 -9.04 4.74
N PHE A 140 -14.05 -9.88 3.92
CA PHE A 140 -13.93 -11.30 4.15
C PHE A 140 -12.51 -11.76 3.82
N LEU A 141 -11.98 -12.64 4.65
CA LEU A 141 -10.74 -13.37 4.41
C LEU A 141 -11.08 -14.86 4.32
N ASP A 142 -10.70 -15.51 3.22
CA ASP A 142 -11.08 -16.90 2.92
C ASP A 142 -12.60 -17.16 3.06
N ASN A 143 -13.41 -16.23 2.54
CA ASN A 143 -14.88 -16.23 2.66
C ASN A 143 -15.43 -16.13 4.11
N VAL A 144 -14.57 -15.93 5.11
CA VAL A 144 -14.96 -15.65 6.50
C VAL A 144 -15.09 -14.16 6.69
N ARG A 145 -16.26 -13.70 7.12
CA ARG A 145 -16.50 -12.27 7.39
C ARG A 145 -15.66 -11.81 8.58
N GLU A 146 -15.01 -10.67 8.43
CA GLU A 146 -14.30 -9.99 9.51
C GLU A 146 -15.25 -9.70 10.69
N ALA A 147 -14.84 -10.09 11.90
CA ALA A 147 -15.62 -9.83 13.11
C ALA A 147 -15.52 -8.36 13.54
N THR A 148 -14.32 -7.81 13.45
CA THR A 148 -14.05 -6.39 13.61
C THR A 148 -14.18 -5.71 12.26
N ARG A 149 -14.65 -4.46 12.25
CA ARG A 149 -14.78 -3.71 11.02
C ARG A 149 -13.39 -3.39 10.44
N PRO A 150 -13.16 -3.55 9.13
CA PRO A 150 -11.91 -3.12 8.52
C PRO A 150 -11.73 -1.60 8.65
N THR A 151 -10.47 -1.17 8.67
CA THR A 151 -10.12 0.25 8.59
C THR A 151 -10.17 0.69 7.15
N VAL A 152 -10.88 1.78 6.86
CA VAL A 152 -11.08 2.29 5.49
C VAL A 152 -10.61 3.73 5.41
N ALA A 153 -9.79 4.03 4.41
CA ALA A 153 -9.47 5.38 3.99
C ALA A 153 -10.21 5.70 2.70
N THR A 154 -10.67 6.94 2.56
CA THR A 154 -11.47 7.39 1.41
C THR A 154 -10.99 8.72 0.88
N SER A 155 -11.02 8.91 -0.43
CA SER A 155 -10.67 10.18 -1.09
C SER A 155 -11.43 10.33 -2.42
N LEU A 156 -11.98 11.53 -2.66
CA LEU A 156 -12.55 11.90 -3.96
C LEU A 156 -11.49 12.37 -4.96
N ASP A 157 -10.32 12.77 -4.49
CA ASP A 157 -9.30 13.38 -5.34
C ASP A 157 -8.29 12.35 -5.83
N ALA A 158 -7.86 11.44 -4.95
CA ALA A 158 -6.82 10.46 -5.25
C ALA A 158 -7.35 9.04 -5.10
N LEU A 159 -7.40 8.27 -6.20
CA LEU A 159 -7.80 6.87 -6.15
C LEU A 159 -6.88 6.07 -5.23
N SER A 160 -5.57 6.29 -5.34
CA SER A 160 -4.56 5.66 -4.48
C SER A 160 -4.76 5.87 -2.98
N ALA A 161 -5.50 6.90 -2.55
CA ALA A 161 -5.80 7.15 -1.14
C ALA A 161 -7.08 6.44 -0.65
N ASN A 162 -7.75 5.67 -1.51
CA ASN A 162 -8.86 4.81 -1.13
C ASN A 162 -8.33 3.42 -0.82
N THR A 163 -8.30 3.07 0.46
CA THR A 163 -7.73 1.80 0.91
C THR A 163 -8.59 1.13 1.97
N VAL A 164 -8.43 -0.18 2.09
CA VAL A 164 -9.03 -1.01 3.12
C VAL A 164 -7.95 -1.85 3.78
N THR A 165 -7.98 -1.94 5.11
CA THR A 165 -7.11 -2.80 5.91
C THR A 165 -8.01 -3.71 6.73
N LEU A 166 -7.82 -5.03 6.58
CA LEU A 166 -8.52 -6.01 7.41
C LEU A 166 -8.05 -5.89 8.86
N ASP A 167 -8.89 -6.34 9.79
CA ASP A 167 -8.49 -6.53 11.20
C ASP A 167 -7.67 -7.82 11.34
N SER A 168 -8.07 -8.87 10.61
CA SER A 168 -7.26 -10.08 10.45
C SER A 168 -6.00 -9.81 9.63
N ALA A 169 -4.91 -10.49 9.99
CA ALA A 169 -3.70 -10.46 9.19
C ALA A 169 -3.92 -11.18 7.85
N LEU A 170 -3.35 -10.64 6.79
CA LEU A 170 -3.37 -11.24 5.46
C LEU A 170 -2.46 -12.48 5.45
N ASP A 171 -3.00 -13.61 5.01
CA ASP A 171 -2.37 -14.93 5.17
C ASP A 171 -2.16 -15.67 3.84
N GLY A 172 -2.35 -14.99 2.71
CA GLY A 172 -2.29 -15.57 1.37
C GLY A 172 -3.65 -16.04 0.85
N SER A 173 -4.71 -15.93 1.66
CA SER A 173 -6.07 -16.25 1.24
C SER A 173 -6.69 -15.13 0.39
N GLY A 174 -7.82 -15.47 -0.25
CA GLY A 174 -8.61 -14.50 -0.99
C GLY A 174 -9.27 -13.47 -0.08
N VAL A 175 -9.30 -12.22 -0.54
CA VAL A 175 -9.94 -11.08 0.13
C VAL A 175 -11.13 -10.62 -0.71
N LEU A 176 -12.28 -10.48 -0.05
CA LEU A 176 -13.49 -9.90 -0.64
C LEU A 176 -13.89 -8.64 0.14
N VAL A 177 -14.29 -7.58 -0.56
CA VAL A 177 -14.75 -6.34 0.06
C VAL A 177 -16.03 -5.88 -0.60
N ASP A 178 -17.10 -5.84 0.18
CA ASP A 178 -18.42 -5.38 -0.26
C ASP A 178 -18.63 -3.91 0.11
N PHE A 179 -18.98 -3.07 -0.87
CA PHE A 179 -19.18 -1.63 -0.66
C PHE A 179 -20.23 -1.05 -1.61
N TYR A 180 -20.65 0.20 -1.33
CA TYR A 180 -21.41 1.01 -2.29
C TYR A 180 -20.50 2.04 -2.95
N GLU A 181 -20.58 2.19 -4.27
CA GLU A 181 -19.93 3.35 -4.88
C GLU A 181 -20.63 4.65 -4.48
N THR A 182 -19.82 5.67 -4.25
CA THR A 182 -20.29 7.04 -4.08
C THR A 182 -20.16 7.74 -5.44
N GLN A 183 -21.16 8.55 -5.79
CA GLN A 183 -21.04 9.47 -6.91
C GLN A 183 -20.07 10.61 -6.57
#